data_AF-A0A9N7N131-F1
#
_entry.id   AF-A0A9N7N131-F1
#
_cell.length_a   1.000
_cell.length_b   1.000
_cell.length_c   1.000
_cell.angle_alpha   90.00
_cell.angle_beta   90.00
_cell.angle_gamma   90.00
#
_symmetry.space_group_name_H-M   'P 1'
#
loop_
_entity.id
_entity.type
_entity.pdbx_description
1 polymer ?
#
loop_
_entity_poly.entity_id
_entity_poly.type
_entity_poly.pdbx_seq_one_letter_code
_entity_poly.pdbx_strand_id
1 'polypeptide(L)'
;MANGDTTRPPSQSSSSFCRLHFVLKHRRNTQSAVINQMIVSPIGSFLLAGLLVLSLPLLSVDSHNPQQNLGFCGEQDDTVVQMATLGGVRDTKADIDSLSRFAVDEHNRKQNALLELVRVVKAEEQVVAGTLHHLTLEVVEAGKKKLYEAKVWVKPWMDFKELQEFKHVGDVPSFTSSDLGVKKDDQVSRWRSVPVHDPVVQDAAHHAVTTIQQRSNSLFPYELSEVIHANAEVVEASAKFDMLLKVKRGGKEEKFKVEVYRNEEGGFHLNKMDNTNEG
;
A
#
# COMPACT_ATOMS: atom_id res chain seq x y z
N MET A 1 60.97 -41.80 -52.63
CA MET A 1 60.57 -42.08 -54.03
C MET A 1 59.06 -42.19 -54.11
N ALA A 2 58.51 -42.09 -55.32
CA ALA A 2 57.07 -42.09 -55.60
C ALA A 2 56.43 -43.50 -55.52
N ASN A 3 55.18 -43.57 -56.01
CA ASN A 3 54.30 -44.73 -56.26
C ASN A 3 53.27 -44.98 -55.14
N GLY A 4 52.00 -45.26 -55.42
CA GLY A 4 51.32 -45.26 -56.72
C GLY A 4 50.11 -46.19 -56.77
N ASP A 5 48.97 -45.61 -57.21
CA ASP A 5 47.89 -46.25 -57.97
C ASP A 5 46.79 -47.13 -57.29
N THR A 6 45.55 -46.89 -57.75
CA THR A 6 44.38 -47.79 -57.93
C THR A 6 44.04 -48.85 -56.85
N THR A 7 42.82 -48.91 -56.26
CA THR A 7 41.55 -49.32 -56.93
C THR A 7 40.28 -48.91 -56.13
N ARG A 8 39.10 -48.97 -56.79
CA ARG A 8 37.71 -48.65 -56.34
C ARG A 8 36.87 -49.98 -56.23
N PRO A 9 35.54 -49.96 -55.96
CA PRO A 9 34.72 -49.67 -54.76
C PRO A 9 34.02 -51.00 -54.27
N PRO A 10 32.77 -51.11 -53.71
CA PRO A 10 31.82 -50.12 -53.15
C PRO A 10 31.13 -50.50 -51.80
N SER A 11 30.53 -49.51 -51.12
CA SER A 11 29.05 -49.39 -51.00
C SER A 11 28.56 -48.32 -50.00
N GLN A 12 27.51 -47.60 -50.42
CA GLN A 12 26.42 -46.99 -49.65
C GLN A 12 26.70 -46.20 -48.34
N SER A 13 26.55 -44.87 -48.41
CA SER A 13 25.46 -44.16 -47.72
C SER A 13 25.23 -42.78 -48.39
N SER A 14 24.02 -42.23 -48.31
CA SER A 14 23.53 -41.14 -49.15
C SER A 14 23.02 -39.94 -48.34
N SER A 15 23.50 -38.72 -48.63
CA SER A 15 22.76 -37.47 -48.38
C SER A 15 23.38 -36.23 -49.07
N SER A 16 22.66 -35.64 -50.04
CA SER A 16 22.96 -34.39 -50.77
C SER A 16 21.68 -33.94 -51.51
N PHE A 17 21.41 -32.70 -51.92
CA PHE A 17 22.16 -31.43 -51.95
C PHE A 17 21.71 -30.48 -50.81
N CYS A 18 22.44 -29.46 -50.32
CA CYS A 18 23.41 -28.48 -50.87
C CYS A 18 22.81 -27.32 -51.70
N ARG A 19 22.99 -26.08 -51.21
CA ARG A 19 22.80 -24.76 -51.87
C ARG A 19 21.36 -24.32 -52.22
N LEU A 20 20.84 -23.17 -51.74
CA LEU A 20 21.29 -21.76 -51.80
C LEU A 20 20.74 -21.04 -53.06
N HIS A 21 19.78 -20.11 -52.89
CA HIS A 21 19.92 -18.77 -53.47
C HIS A 21 19.08 -17.67 -52.80
N PHE A 22 19.56 -16.45 -53.00
CA PHE A 22 19.19 -15.18 -52.37
C PHE A 22 18.31 -14.36 -53.34
N VAL A 23 17.22 -13.73 -52.90
CA VAL A 23 16.61 -12.54 -53.56
C VAL A 23 15.99 -11.59 -52.54
N LEU A 24 16.44 -10.33 -52.54
CA LEU A 24 15.84 -9.21 -51.82
C LEU A 24 14.64 -8.63 -52.60
N LYS A 25 13.57 -8.19 -51.91
CA LYS A 25 12.67 -7.16 -52.44
C LYS A 25 12.14 -6.21 -51.36
N HIS A 26 12.09 -4.93 -51.72
CA HIS A 26 11.88 -3.78 -50.83
C HIS A 26 10.41 -3.32 -50.75
N ARG A 27 10.11 -2.59 -49.67
CA ARG A 27 9.01 -1.60 -49.48
C ARG A 27 7.55 -2.06 -49.74
N ARG A 28 6.72 -1.95 -48.70
CA ARG A 28 5.91 -0.74 -48.46
C ARG A 28 5.29 -0.67 -47.06
N ASN A 29 5.25 0.54 -46.53
CA ASN A 29 4.45 0.96 -45.37
C ASN A 29 3.07 1.41 -45.88
N THR A 30 1.97 0.88 -45.32
CA THR A 30 0.61 1.45 -45.46
C THR A 30 -0.31 0.93 -44.36
N GLN A 31 -1.23 1.78 -43.91
CA GLN A 31 -2.14 1.56 -42.79
C GLN A 31 -3.43 0.81 -43.16
N SER A 32 -4.04 0.16 -42.16
CA SER A 32 -5.48 0.24 -41.83
C SER A 32 -5.61 -0.31 -40.40
N ALA A 33 -5.96 0.44 -39.35
CA ALA A 33 -7.00 1.46 -39.20
C ALA A 33 -8.43 0.90 -39.37
N VAL A 34 -8.98 0.39 -38.27
CA VAL A 34 -10.38 0.64 -37.95
C VAL A 34 -10.41 1.32 -36.59
N ILE A 35 -10.62 2.63 -36.65
CA ILE A 35 -10.82 3.50 -35.49
C ILE A 35 -12.27 3.31 -35.05
N ASN A 36 -12.54 3.31 -33.74
CA ASN A 36 -13.75 3.98 -33.28
C ASN A 36 -13.43 4.88 -32.08
N GLN A 37 -13.83 6.14 -32.18
CA GLN A 37 -13.48 7.22 -31.25
C GLN A 37 -14.60 7.46 -30.24
N MET A 38 -14.18 7.95 -29.08
CA MET A 38 -14.80 9.01 -28.27
C MET A 38 -16.33 9.23 -28.30
N ILE A 39 -16.93 9.14 -27.10
CA ILE A 39 -17.90 10.12 -26.61
C ILE A 39 -17.43 10.46 -25.17
N VAL A 40 -16.56 11.45 -24.97
CA VAL A 40 -16.86 12.88 -24.78
C VAL A 40 -17.84 13.14 -23.63
N SER A 41 -17.30 13.51 -22.46
CA SER A 41 -18.04 14.29 -21.46
C SER A 41 -18.08 15.75 -21.88
N PRO A 42 -19.20 16.46 -21.64
CA PRO A 42 -19.07 17.71 -20.87
C PRO A 42 -20.26 18.07 -19.95
N ILE A 43 -19.93 18.68 -18.80
CA ILE A 43 -20.59 19.85 -18.17
C ILE A 43 -22.11 19.77 -17.84
N GLY A 44 -22.47 20.07 -16.58
CA GLY A 44 -23.80 20.61 -16.27
C GLY A 44 -24.27 20.47 -14.82
N SER A 45 -24.08 21.51 -14.01
CA SER A 45 -24.72 21.63 -12.69
C SER A 45 -26.24 21.78 -12.82
N PHE A 46 -27.01 21.07 -11.98
CA PHE A 46 -28.36 21.52 -11.61
C PHE A 46 -28.63 21.28 -10.11
N LEU A 47 -28.98 22.38 -9.43
CA LEU A 47 -29.54 22.40 -8.09
C LEU A 47 -31.07 22.20 -8.15
N LEU A 48 -31.66 22.10 -6.95
CA LEU A 48 -33.08 21.96 -6.61
C LEU A 48 -33.55 20.50 -6.51
N ALA A 49 -34.39 20.09 -5.57
CA ALA A 49 -34.92 20.58 -4.30
C ALA A 49 -36.09 19.63 -4.00
N GLY A 50 -36.35 19.25 -2.75
CA GLY A 50 -37.49 18.38 -2.46
C GLY A 50 -37.44 17.72 -1.10
N LEU A 51 -37.68 18.49 -0.04
CA LEU A 51 -38.13 17.89 1.21
C LEU A 51 -39.45 17.16 0.97
N LEU A 52 -39.62 15.98 1.55
CA LEU A 52 -40.95 15.53 1.97
C LEU A 52 -40.86 14.79 3.31
N VAL A 53 -40.99 15.59 4.37
CA VAL A 53 -41.22 15.13 5.74
C VAL A 53 -42.70 14.81 5.89
N LEU A 54 -43.04 13.55 6.15
CA LEU A 54 -44.33 13.05 6.67
C LEU A 54 -44.10 11.55 7.00
N SER A 55 -44.54 10.95 8.11
CA SER A 55 -44.98 11.44 9.42
C SER A 55 -45.11 10.22 10.33
N LEU A 56 -44.47 10.22 11.51
CA LEU A 56 -44.73 9.21 12.54
C LEU A 56 -46.16 9.37 13.09
N PRO A 57 -46.79 8.25 13.46
CA PRO A 57 -47.46 8.19 14.74
C PRO A 57 -46.82 7.11 15.63
N LEU A 58 -46.42 7.50 16.84
CA LEU A 58 -46.28 6.55 17.95
C LEU A 58 -47.65 5.92 18.24
N LEU A 59 -47.65 4.69 18.78
CA LEU A 59 -48.44 4.35 19.96
C LEU A 59 -47.90 3.06 20.62
N SER A 60 -47.63 3.18 21.93
CA SER A 60 -47.67 2.17 23.01
C SER A 60 -47.29 0.70 22.70
N VAL A 61 -46.18 0.19 23.25
CA VAL A 61 -46.08 -0.41 24.61
C VAL A 61 -46.96 -1.65 24.79
N ASP A 62 -46.32 -2.83 24.90
CA ASP A 62 -46.45 -3.63 26.13
C ASP A 62 -45.21 -4.52 26.39
N SER A 63 -45.03 -4.95 27.64
CA SER A 63 -43.94 -5.83 28.08
C SER A 63 -44.19 -7.29 27.71
N HIS A 64 -43.11 -8.10 27.57
CA HIS A 64 -42.84 -9.29 28.40
C HIS A 64 -41.56 -10.03 27.95
N ASN A 65 -40.77 -10.46 28.93
CA ASN A 65 -39.69 -11.46 28.91
C ASN A 65 -40.21 -12.66 29.76
N PRO A 66 -39.59 -13.87 29.90
CA PRO A 66 -38.39 -14.45 29.25
C PRO A 66 -38.54 -15.90 28.71
N GLN A 67 -37.45 -16.43 28.12
CA GLN A 67 -37.11 -17.87 27.96
C GLN A 67 -38.03 -18.67 26.99
N GLN A 68 -37.64 -19.80 26.39
CA GLN A 68 -36.80 -20.90 26.88
C GLN A 68 -35.91 -21.55 25.82
N ASN A 69 -34.82 -22.15 26.32
CA ASN A 69 -33.94 -23.14 25.70
C ASN A 69 -34.72 -24.35 25.15
N LEU A 70 -34.36 -24.82 23.95
CA LEU A 70 -34.38 -26.24 23.57
C LEU A 70 -33.57 -26.43 22.27
N GLY A 71 -32.49 -27.20 22.33
CA GLY A 71 -31.67 -27.53 21.16
C GLY A 71 -32.12 -28.82 20.47
N PHE A 72 -31.73 -28.99 19.21
CA PHE A 72 -31.65 -30.30 18.58
C PHE A 72 -30.58 -30.31 17.48
N CYS A 73 -29.69 -31.31 17.51
CA CYS A 73 -28.82 -31.62 16.38
C CYS A 73 -29.53 -32.69 15.54
N GLY A 74 -29.70 -32.45 14.24
CA GLY A 74 -30.31 -33.38 13.32
C GLY A 74 -29.71 -33.24 11.93
N GLU A 75 -28.97 -34.25 11.51
CA GLU A 75 -28.38 -34.40 10.18
C GLU A 75 -29.31 -35.27 9.33
N GLN A 76 -29.90 -34.73 8.25
CA GLN A 76 -30.17 -35.51 7.03
C GLN A 76 -30.52 -34.65 5.81
N ASP A 77 -30.61 -35.35 4.68
CA ASP A 77 -30.44 -34.92 3.28
C ASP A 77 -31.72 -34.39 2.59
N ASP A 78 -31.58 -34.10 1.29
CA ASP A 78 -32.60 -33.99 0.24
C ASP A 78 -33.47 -32.71 0.10
N THR A 79 -33.00 -31.85 -0.80
CA THR A 79 -33.71 -30.96 -1.75
C THR A 79 -35.22 -30.70 -1.59
N VAL A 80 -35.59 -29.49 -1.14
CA VAL A 80 -36.79 -28.76 -1.60
C VAL A 80 -36.47 -27.27 -1.75
N VAL A 81 -36.96 -26.65 -2.82
CA VAL A 81 -36.81 -25.20 -3.10
C VAL A 81 -37.62 -24.37 -2.09
N GLN A 82 -36.97 -23.49 -1.33
CA GLN A 82 -37.63 -22.44 -0.55
C GLN A 82 -36.95 -21.07 -0.71
N MET A 83 -37.74 -20.02 -0.45
CA MET A 83 -37.55 -18.67 -0.98
C MET A 83 -36.77 -17.74 -0.03
N ALA A 84 -36.18 -16.70 -0.63
CA ALA A 84 -35.78 -15.42 -0.05
C ALA A 84 -35.69 -15.32 1.49
N THR A 85 -34.49 -15.55 2.02
CA THR A 85 -34.03 -14.93 3.28
C THR A 85 -32.74 -14.18 3.01
N LEU A 86 -32.86 -12.89 2.67
CA LEU A 86 -31.72 -11.97 2.52
C LEU A 86 -31.18 -11.59 3.91
N GLY A 87 -30.52 -12.55 4.55
CA GLY A 87 -30.03 -12.46 5.92
C GLY A 87 -29.09 -13.59 6.30
N GLY A 88 -28.51 -14.29 5.33
CA GLY A 88 -27.43 -15.23 5.60
C GLY A 88 -26.20 -14.46 6.05
N VAL A 89 -25.74 -14.73 7.28
CA VAL A 89 -24.36 -14.41 7.68
C VAL A 89 -23.47 -15.26 6.79
N ARG A 90 -23.04 -14.70 5.66
CA ARG A 90 -21.92 -15.25 4.92
C ARG A 90 -20.71 -15.15 5.83
N ASP A 91 -20.05 -16.27 6.09
CA ASP A 91 -18.71 -16.29 6.65
C ASP A 91 -17.75 -15.75 5.60
N THR A 92 -17.74 -14.42 5.43
CA THR A 92 -17.01 -13.70 4.39
C THR A 92 -15.55 -14.11 4.34
N LYS A 93 -14.96 -14.48 5.49
CA LYS A 93 -13.60 -15.03 5.59
C LYS A 93 -13.41 -16.34 4.81
N ALA A 94 -14.35 -17.28 4.91
CA ALA A 94 -14.26 -18.57 4.21
C ALA A 94 -14.37 -18.39 2.70
N ASP A 95 -15.30 -17.54 2.25
CA ASP A 95 -15.44 -17.16 0.84
C ASP A 95 -14.15 -16.50 0.32
N ILE A 96 -13.62 -15.50 1.05
CA ILE A 96 -12.37 -14.79 0.73
C ILE A 96 -11.17 -15.75 0.64
N ASP A 97 -11.01 -16.69 1.57
CA ASP A 97 -9.92 -17.68 1.52
C ASP A 97 -10.02 -18.58 0.29
N SER A 98 -11.24 -18.99 -0.11
CA SER A 98 -11.47 -19.79 -1.31
C SER A 98 -11.15 -19.04 -2.60
N LEU A 99 -11.51 -17.75 -2.68
CA LEU A 99 -11.23 -16.86 -3.79
C LEU A 99 -9.73 -16.55 -3.91
N SER A 100 -9.05 -16.42 -2.77
CA SER A 100 -7.61 -16.16 -2.68
C SER A 100 -6.78 -17.34 -3.21
N ARG A 101 -7.14 -18.57 -2.83
CA ARG A 101 -6.53 -19.79 -3.39
C ARG A 101 -6.77 -19.87 -4.90
N PHE A 102 -8.02 -19.70 -5.33
CA PHE A 102 -8.37 -19.70 -6.76
C PHE A 102 -7.58 -18.68 -7.60
N ALA A 103 -7.36 -17.46 -7.07
CA ALA A 103 -6.56 -16.45 -7.75
C ALA A 103 -5.09 -16.87 -7.94
N VAL A 104 -4.47 -17.45 -6.91
CA VAL A 104 -3.10 -17.95 -6.95
C VAL A 104 -2.99 -19.17 -7.87
N ASP A 105 -3.91 -20.12 -7.79
CA ASP A 105 -3.94 -21.32 -8.63
C ASP A 105 -4.11 -20.97 -10.12
N GLU A 106 -5.03 -20.04 -10.45
CA GLU A 106 -5.20 -19.55 -11.82
C GLU A 106 -3.96 -18.83 -12.35
N HIS A 107 -3.28 -18.05 -11.51
CA HIS A 107 -2.04 -17.39 -11.91
C HIS A 107 -0.91 -18.40 -12.16
N ASN A 108 -0.70 -19.33 -11.22
CA ASN A 108 0.28 -20.42 -11.34
C ASN A 108 0.03 -21.24 -12.61
N ARG A 109 -1.24 -21.58 -12.91
CA ARG A 109 -1.65 -22.30 -14.13
C ARG A 109 -1.41 -21.49 -15.42
N LYS A 110 -1.68 -20.18 -15.42
CA LYS A 110 -1.56 -19.32 -16.61
C LYS A 110 -0.14 -18.83 -16.90
N GLN A 111 0.71 -18.70 -15.88
CA GLN A 111 2.07 -18.14 -16.00
C GLN A 111 3.18 -19.16 -15.69
N ASN A 112 2.83 -20.40 -15.35
CA ASN A 112 3.77 -21.43 -14.89
C ASN A 112 4.64 -20.93 -13.72
N ALA A 113 4.00 -20.17 -12.81
CA ALA A 113 4.61 -19.63 -11.61
C ALA A 113 4.46 -20.60 -10.42
N LEU A 114 5.29 -20.41 -9.41
CA LEU A 114 5.27 -21.15 -8.14
C LEU A 114 5.04 -20.17 -6.99
N LEU A 115 3.85 -19.57 -6.95
CA LEU A 115 3.41 -18.70 -5.85
C LEU A 115 2.69 -19.54 -4.79
N GLU A 116 3.12 -19.38 -3.53
CA GLU A 116 2.49 -19.99 -2.35
C GLU A 116 1.71 -18.94 -1.55
N LEU A 117 0.42 -19.14 -1.30
CA LEU A 117 -0.40 -18.22 -0.51
C LEU A 117 -0.08 -18.32 0.99
N VAL A 118 0.37 -17.21 1.60
CA VAL A 118 0.62 -17.12 3.06
C VAL A 118 -0.64 -16.66 3.79
N ARG A 119 -1.20 -15.51 3.39
CA ARG A 119 -2.40 -14.93 4.00
C ARG A 119 -3.02 -13.86 3.11
N VAL A 120 -4.30 -13.55 3.36
CA VAL A 120 -4.96 -12.37 2.82
C VAL A 120 -4.64 -11.18 3.72
N VAL A 121 -4.14 -10.09 3.12
CA VAL A 121 -3.78 -8.84 3.82
C VAL A 121 -4.94 -7.84 3.80
N LYS A 122 -5.68 -7.80 2.68
CA LYS A 122 -6.86 -6.96 2.51
C LYS A 122 -7.86 -7.67 1.59
N ALA A 123 -9.14 -7.49 1.86
CA ALA A 123 -10.22 -7.90 0.97
C ALA A 123 -11.27 -6.79 0.92
N GLU A 124 -11.58 -6.36 -0.29
CA GLU A 124 -12.64 -5.39 -0.59
C GLU A 124 -13.63 -6.02 -1.56
N GLU A 125 -14.91 -5.65 -1.44
CA GLU A 125 -15.96 -6.10 -2.32
C GLU A 125 -16.55 -4.90 -3.07
N GLN A 126 -16.62 -5.00 -4.39
CA GLN A 126 -17.19 -3.97 -5.26
C GLN A 126 -18.34 -4.55 -6.08
N VAL A 127 -19.54 -4.00 -5.90
CA VAL A 127 -20.72 -4.36 -6.68
C VAL A 127 -20.62 -3.75 -8.08
N VAL A 128 -20.77 -4.60 -9.10
CA VAL A 128 -20.74 -4.26 -10.53
C VAL A 128 -21.86 -5.04 -11.25
N ALA A 129 -21.68 -5.45 -12.50
CA ALA A 129 -22.50 -6.51 -13.13
C ALA A 129 -22.14 -7.91 -12.56
N GLY A 130 -22.09 -8.02 -11.23
CA GLY A 130 -21.59 -9.14 -10.44
C GLY A 130 -20.96 -8.61 -9.15
N THR A 131 -20.21 -9.47 -8.47
CA THR A 131 -19.37 -9.08 -7.34
C THR A 131 -17.91 -9.15 -7.77
N LEU A 132 -17.19 -8.02 -7.71
CA LEU A 132 -15.75 -7.97 -7.95
C LEU A 132 -15.04 -7.93 -6.60
N HIS A 133 -14.33 -9.00 -6.26
CA HIS A 133 -13.49 -9.06 -5.06
C HIS A 133 -12.09 -8.54 -5.40
N HIS A 134 -11.69 -7.48 -4.71
CA HIS A 134 -10.36 -6.91 -4.78
C HIS A 134 -9.58 -7.40 -3.56
N LEU A 135 -8.62 -8.29 -3.80
CA LEU A 135 -7.86 -9.01 -2.77
C LEU A 135 -6.39 -8.57 -2.82
N THR A 136 -5.82 -8.26 -1.67
CA THR A 136 -4.38 -8.10 -1.50
C THR A 136 -3.84 -9.32 -0.78
N LEU A 137 -3.01 -10.10 -1.46
CA LEU A 137 -2.49 -11.40 -1.02
C LEU A 137 -1.01 -11.29 -0.68
N GLU A 138 -0.62 -11.80 0.49
CA GLU A 138 0.77 -12.09 0.81
C GLU A 138 1.10 -13.49 0.29
N VAL A 139 2.02 -13.58 -0.66
CA VAL A 139 2.50 -14.83 -1.27
C VAL A 139 4.00 -14.97 -1.13
N VAL A 140 4.51 -16.20 -1.15
CA VAL A 140 5.93 -16.49 -1.29
C VAL A 140 6.24 -16.84 -2.74
N GLU A 141 7.18 -16.11 -3.34
CA GLU A 141 7.78 -16.41 -4.64
C GLU A 141 9.26 -16.71 -4.43
N ALA A 142 9.71 -17.92 -4.78
CA ALA A 142 11.11 -18.35 -4.65
C ALA A 142 11.73 -18.07 -3.25
N GLY A 143 10.94 -18.25 -2.18
CA GLY A 143 11.37 -18.02 -0.79
C GLY A 143 11.32 -16.56 -0.32
N LYS A 144 10.86 -15.61 -1.15
CA LYS A 144 10.66 -14.20 -0.76
C LYS A 144 9.19 -13.85 -0.67
N LYS A 145 8.80 -13.11 0.37
CA LYS A 145 7.44 -12.67 0.62
C LYS A 145 7.09 -11.41 -0.19
N LYS A 146 6.00 -11.47 -0.96
CA LYS A 146 5.54 -10.40 -1.85
C LYS A 146 4.04 -10.14 -1.70
N LEU A 147 3.62 -8.92 -2.02
CA LEU A 147 2.23 -8.51 -2.09
C LEU A 147 1.75 -8.50 -3.55
N TYR A 148 0.66 -9.22 -3.79
CA TYR A 148 -0.04 -9.22 -5.07
C TYR A 148 -1.48 -8.73 -4.89
N GLU A 149 -1.95 -7.96 -5.86
CA GLU A 149 -3.33 -7.55 -6.00
C GLU A 149 -4.02 -8.46 -7.00
N ALA A 150 -5.09 -9.11 -6.57
CA ALA A 150 -5.94 -9.97 -7.38
C ALA A 150 -7.35 -9.39 -7.46
N LYS A 151 -7.89 -9.29 -8.67
CA LYS A 151 -9.30 -8.92 -8.91
C LYS A 151 -10.04 -10.13 -9.45
N VAL A 152 -10.92 -10.70 -8.63
CA VAL A 152 -11.74 -11.88 -8.97
C VAL A 152 -13.18 -11.44 -9.18
N TRP A 153 -13.69 -11.62 -10.40
CA TRP A 153 -15.07 -11.29 -10.74
C TRP A 153 -15.96 -12.53 -10.66
N VAL A 154 -16.99 -12.45 -9.83
CA VAL A 154 -17.95 -13.52 -9.55
C VAL A 154 -19.36 -13.08 -10.00
N LYS A 155 -20.07 -13.93 -10.74
CA LYS A 155 -21.49 -13.75 -11.08
C LYS A 155 -22.26 -14.99 -10.61
N PRO A 156 -22.89 -14.95 -9.42
CA PRO A 156 -23.58 -16.11 -8.85
C PRO A 156 -24.72 -16.67 -9.74
N TRP A 157 -25.33 -15.85 -10.58
CA TRP A 157 -26.41 -16.26 -11.50
C TRP A 157 -25.91 -16.94 -12.80
N MET A 158 -24.61 -17.15 -12.95
CA MET A 158 -24.00 -17.88 -14.08
C MET A 158 -22.93 -18.89 -13.62
N ASP A 159 -22.78 -19.11 -12.31
CA ASP A 159 -21.67 -19.85 -11.69
C ASP A 159 -20.28 -19.44 -12.21
N PHE A 160 -20.15 -18.18 -12.62
CA PHE A 160 -18.98 -17.66 -13.28
C PHE A 160 -18.03 -17.04 -12.25
N LYS A 161 -16.80 -17.55 -12.18
CA LYS A 161 -15.68 -16.89 -11.50
C LYS A 161 -14.50 -16.74 -12.45
N GLU A 162 -13.91 -15.55 -12.52
CA GLU A 162 -12.74 -15.28 -13.34
C GLU A 162 -11.77 -14.32 -12.65
N LEU A 163 -10.48 -14.68 -12.67
CA LEU A 163 -9.40 -13.78 -12.31
C LEU A 163 -9.18 -12.77 -13.46
N GLN A 164 -9.67 -11.54 -13.26
CA GLN A 164 -9.55 -10.44 -14.23
C GLN A 164 -8.13 -9.88 -14.27
N GLU A 165 -7.54 -9.69 -13.10
CA GLU A 165 -6.24 -9.02 -12.94
C GLU A 165 -5.47 -9.65 -11.79
N PHE A 166 -4.16 -9.85 -11.98
CA PHE A 166 -3.24 -10.30 -10.96
C PHE A 166 -1.93 -9.54 -11.14
N LYS A 167 -1.62 -8.63 -10.21
CA LYS A 167 -0.50 -7.69 -10.31
C LYS A 167 0.38 -7.74 -9.07
N HIS A 168 1.68 -7.68 -9.26
CA HIS A 168 2.61 -7.44 -8.17
C HIS A 168 2.52 -5.98 -7.72
N VAL A 169 2.22 -5.74 -6.44
CA VAL A 169 2.09 -4.40 -5.84
C VAL A 169 3.43 -3.94 -5.25
N GLY A 170 4.19 -4.87 -4.70
CA GLY A 170 5.48 -4.65 -4.05
C GLY A 170 5.91 -5.85 -3.23
N ASP A 171 7.13 -5.84 -2.72
CA ASP A 171 7.50 -6.78 -1.66
C ASP A 171 6.64 -6.51 -0.40
N VAL A 172 6.43 -7.51 0.46
CA VAL A 172 5.76 -7.23 1.75
C VAL A 172 6.65 -6.26 2.52
N PRO A 173 6.16 -5.09 2.99
CA PRO A 173 6.93 -4.26 3.89
C PRO A 173 7.20 -5.08 5.14
N SER A 174 8.45 -5.51 5.30
CA SER A 174 8.87 -6.26 6.46
C SER A 174 8.95 -5.27 7.60
N PHE A 175 7.82 -5.06 8.28
CA PHE A 175 7.78 -4.37 9.57
C PHE A 175 8.42 -5.22 10.69
N THR A 176 9.56 -5.87 10.42
CA THR A 176 10.73 -5.61 11.28
C THR A 176 10.79 -4.12 11.58
N SER A 177 11.06 -3.74 12.83
CA SER A 177 11.05 -2.33 13.30
C SER A 177 12.09 -1.42 12.61
N SER A 178 12.75 -1.91 11.58
CA SER A 178 13.74 -1.25 10.72
C SER A 178 13.14 -0.60 9.47
N ASP A 179 11.90 -0.95 9.07
CA ASP A 179 11.37 -0.63 7.72
C ASP A 179 10.13 0.28 7.71
N LEU A 180 9.97 1.13 8.74
CA LEU A 180 9.08 2.29 8.67
C LEU A 180 9.74 3.42 7.86
N GLY A 181 9.98 3.12 6.57
CA GLY A 181 10.54 4.02 5.59
C GLY A 181 9.59 5.18 5.26
N VAL A 182 9.62 6.23 6.08
CA VAL A 182 9.46 7.59 5.57
C VAL A 182 10.39 7.72 4.36
N LYS A 183 9.88 8.22 3.22
CA LYS A 183 10.75 8.65 2.12
C LYS A 183 11.65 9.77 2.65
N LYS A 184 12.87 9.40 3.01
CA LYS A 184 13.98 10.29 3.36
C LYS A 184 15.13 9.95 2.42
N ASP A 185 15.08 10.64 1.28
CA ASP A 185 16.17 11.05 0.41
C ASP A 185 17.55 10.85 1.06
N ASP A 186 18.35 9.91 0.51
CA ASP A 186 19.81 9.69 0.57
C ASP A 186 20.65 10.24 1.75
N GLN A 187 20.06 10.37 2.94
CA GLN A 187 20.74 10.83 4.16
C GLN A 187 20.52 9.80 5.27
N VAL A 188 21.52 8.93 5.44
CA VAL A 188 21.63 7.92 6.51
C VAL A 188 21.25 8.56 7.85
N SER A 189 20.02 8.30 8.30
CA SER A 189 19.37 9.10 9.34
C SER A 189 19.82 8.66 10.72
N ARG A 190 20.93 9.26 11.19
CA ARG A 190 21.46 9.09 12.55
C ARG A 190 20.58 9.70 13.65
N TRP A 191 19.57 10.46 13.25
CA TRP A 191 18.55 11.09 14.08
C TRP A 191 17.43 10.13 14.48
N ARG A 192 17.14 10.03 15.77
CA ARG A 192 16.01 9.29 16.34
C ARG A 192 14.95 10.28 16.83
N SER A 193 13.68 10.03 16.57
CA SER A 193 12.61 10.86 17.17
C SER A 193 12.58 10.63 18.68
N VAL A 194 12.42 11.71 19.46
CA VAL A 194 12.39 11.67 20.92
C VAL A 194 11.08 12.26 21.46
N PRO A 195 10.54 11.78 22.60
CA PRO A 195 9.32 12.32 23.17
C PRO A 195 9.47 13.80 23.51
N VAL A 196 8.53 14.64 23.04
CA VAL A 196 8.60 16.10 23.29
C VAL A 196 8.38 16.48 24.75
N HIS A 197 7.95 15.54 25.60
CA HIS A 197 7.76 15.71 27.05
C HIS A 197 8.94 15.15 27.88
N ASP A 198 10.03 14.71 27.24
CA ASP A 198 11.25 14.28 27.93
C ASP A 198 11.90 15.48 28.64
N PRO A 199 12.27 15.40 29.93
CA PRO A 199 12.92 16.48 30.64
C PRO A 199 14.19 17.00 29.94
N VAL A 200 14.98 16.13 29.30
CA VAL A 200 16.21 16.55 28.59
C VAL A 200 15.88 17.41 27.37
N VAL A 201 14.76 17.11 26.69
CA VAL A 201 14.27 17.88 25.54
C VAL A 201 13.68 19.22 25.99
N GLN A 202 12.98 19.24 27.12
CA GLN A 202 12.43 20.46 27.72
C GLN A 202 13.54 21.39 28.21
N ASP A 203 14.55 20.89 28.93
CA ASP A 203 15.71 21.67 29.37
C ASP A 203 16.46 22.27 28.17
N ALA A 204 16.69 21.48 27.12
CA ALA A 204 17.30 21.94 25.88
C ALA A 204 16.45 23.02 25.16
N ALA A 205 15.13 22.88 25.14
CA ALA A 205 14.20 23.84 24.54
C ALA A 205 14.17 25.17 25.33
N HIS A 206 14.10 25.11 26.67
CA HIS A 206 14.18 26.29 27.52
C HIS A 206 15.52 27.01 27.41
N HIS A 207 16.62 26.26 27.36
CA HIS A 207 17.95 26.81 27.10
C HIS A 207 18.03 27.47 25.72
N ALA A 208 17.46 26.84 24.68
CA ALA A 208 17.40 27.41 23.34
C ALA A 208 16.61 28.73 23.30
N VAL A 209 15.42 28.80 23.91
CA VAL A 209 14.61 30.03 23.96
C VAL A 209 15.31 31.15 24.73
N THR A 210 15.98 30.82 25.84
CA THR A 210 16.80 31.78 26.59
C THR A 210 17.97 32.30 25.75
N THR A 211 18.64 31.41 25.01
CA THR A 211 19.74 31.78 24.11
C THR A 211 19.24 32.63 22.93
N ILE A 212 18.06 32.32 22.36
CA ILE A 212 17.40 33.12 21.32
C ILE A 212 17.09 34.52 21.85
N GLN A 213 16.55 34.64 23.07
CA GLN A 213 16.26 35.93 23.70
C GLN A 213 17.53 36.75 23.96
N GLN A 214 18.62 36.13 24.43
CA GLN A 214 19.89 36.82 24.64
C GLN A 214 20.56 37.29 23.34
N ARG A 215 20.41 36.52 22.26
CA ARG A 215 20.96 36.85 20.93
C ARG A 215 20.05 37.79 20.11
N SER A 216 18.82 38.02 20.56
CA SER A 216 17.83 38.86 19.88
C SER A 216 17.65 40.20 20.59
N ASN A 217 17.63 41.29 19.83
CA ASN A 217 17.23 42.60 20.35
C ASN A 217 15.68 42.72 20.47
N SER A 218 15.02 41.70 21.03
CA SER A 218 13.56 41.68 21.17
C SER A 218 13.12 42.46 22.40
N LEU A 219 12.25 43.46 22.20
CA LEU A 219 11.61 44.23 23.27
C LEU A 219 10.57 43.43 24.06
N PHE A 220 10.05 42.33 23.49
CA PHE A 220 9.14 41.41 24.16
C PHE A 220 9.86 40.10 24.47
N PRO A 221 9.65 39.50 25.66
CA PRO A 221 10.23 38.21 25.98
C PRO A 221 9.70 37.12 25.03
N TYR A 222 10.57 36.19 24.67
CA TYR A 222 10.17 34.93 24.03
C TYR A 222 9.71 33.92 25.09
N GLU A 223 8.47 33.44 24.95
CA GLU A 223 7.87 32.41 25.80
C GLU A 223 7.76 31.09 25.02
N LEU A 224 8.28 29.99 25.54
CA LEU A 224 8.09 28.67 24.93
C LEU A 224 6.60 28.27 25.05
N SER A 225 5.91 28.08 23.92
CA SER A 225 4.50 27.68 23.92
C SER A 225 4.33 26.16 23.78
N GLU A 226 5.07 25.52 22.87
CA GLU A 226 5.08 24.07 22.68
C GLU A 226 6.32 23.62 21.91
N VAL A 227 6.71 22.35 22.08
CA VAL A 227 7.73 21.67 21.26
C VAL A 227 6.97 20.82 20.24
N ILE A 228 6.95 21.25 18.97
CA ILE A 228 6.16 20.60 17.91
C ILE A 228 6.74 19.22 17.57
N HIS A 229 8.07 19.14 17.42
CA HIS A 229 8.77 17.89 17.25
C HIS A 229 10.21 17.99 17.77
N ALA A 230 10.78 16.85 18.17
CA ALA A 230 12.16 16.75 18.58
C ALA A 230 12.79 15.45 18.03
N ASN A 231 14.02 15.57 17.53
CA ASN A 231 14.86 14.45 17.14
C ASN A 231 16.22 14.58 17.83
N ALA A 232 16.84 13.46 18.19
CA ALA A 232 18.16 13.41 18.81
C ALA A 232 19.09 12.45 18.06
N GLU A 233 20.31 12.90 17.79
CA GLU A 233 21.45 12.12 17.34
C GLU A 233 22.42 11.99 18.53
N VAL A 234 22.66 10.76 18.98
CA VAL A 234 23.62 10.47 20.06
C VAL A 234 24.97 10.09 19.44
N VAL A 235 26.03 10.75 19.89
CA VAL A 235 27.40 10.60 19.41
C VAL A 235 28.29 10.38 20.63
N GLU A 236 28.57 9.11 20.91
CA GLU A 236 29.41 8.69 22.04
C GLU A 236 28.85 9.21 23.37
N ALA A 237 29.46 10.23 23.99
CA ALA A 237 28.96 10.88 25.21
C ALA A 237 28.30 12.26 24.98
N SER A 238 28.20 12.71 23.74
CA SER A 238 27.50 13.94 23.34
C SER A 238 26.17 13.65 22.64
N ALA A 239 25.26 14.62 22.65
CA ALA A 239 23.97 14.50 21.96
C ALA A 239 23.63 15.77 21.18
N LYS A 240 23.12 15.63 19.97
CA LYS A 240 22.69 16.71 19.08
C LYS A 240 21.18 16.62 18.90
N PHE A 241 20.46 17.70 19.14
CA PHE A 241 19.01 17.79 19.08
C PHE A 241 18.58 18.70 17.92
N ASP A 242 17.67 18.23 17.07
CA ASP A 242 16.97 19.01 16.04
C ASP A 242 15.51 19.14 16.45
N MET A 243 15.09 20.35 16.82
CA MET A 243 13.78 20.61 17.41
C MET A 243 13.06 21.73 16.66
N LEU A 244 11.73 21.63 16.56
CA LEU A 244 10.88 22.73 16.10
C LEU A 244 10.09 23.25 17.29
N LEU A 245 10.48 24.43 17.77
CA LEU A 245 9.85 25.11 18.89
C LEU A 245 8.79 26.07 18.37
N LYS A 246 7.66 26.17 19.07
CA LYS A 246 6.69 27.23 18.88
C LYS A 246 6.80 28.19 20.05
N VAL A 247 7.02 29.46 19.74
CA VAL A 247 7.40 30.49 20.70
C VAL A 247 6.43 31.66 20.57
N LYS A 248 6.00 32.22 21.69
CA LYS A 248 5.18 33.41 21.77
C LYS A 248 6.05 34.65 21.96
N ARG A 249 5.81 35.68 21.15
CA ARG A 249 6.46 37.00 21.23
C ARG A 249 5.40 38.08 21.10
N GLY A 250 5.14 38.81 22.19
CA GLY A 250 4.20 39.95 22.17
C GLY A 250 2.80 39.62 21.65
N GLY A 251 2.29 38.42 21.97
CA GLY A 251 0.97 37.93 21.50
C GLY A 251 0.95 37.29 20.11
N LYS A 252 2.09 37.21 19.41
CA LYS A 252 2.23 36.47 18.14
C LYS A 252 2.89 35.12 18.38
N GLU A 253 2.45 34.08 17.66
CA GLU A 253 3.08 32.75 17.67
C GLU A 253 4.03 32.61 16.48
N GLU A 254 5.26 32.18 16.73
CA GLU A 254 6.32 32.02 15.73
C GLU A 254 6.98 30.63 15.88
N LYS A 255 7.38 30.01 14.77
CA LYS A 255 8.05 28.69 14.78
C LYS A 255 9.55 28.88 14.58
N PHE A 256 10.36 28.30 15.47
CA PHE A 256 11.83 28.31 15.39
C PHE A 256 12.34 26.88 15.24
N LYS A 257 13.03 26.60 14.14
CA LYS A 257 13.85 25.39 14.03
C LYS A 257 15.17 25.64 14.75
N VAL A 258 15.55 24.76 15.67
CA VAL A 258 16.77 24.92 16.49
C VAL A 258 17.60 23.65 16.49
N GLU A 259 18.92 23.83 16.39
CA GLU A 259 19.90 22.76 16.57
C GLU A 259 20.66 23.00 17.88
N VAL A 260 20.42 22.16 18.89
CA VAL A 260 21.06 22.25 20.21
C VAL A 260 22.02 21.08 20.40
N TYR A 261 23.27 21.36 20.75
CA TYR A 261 24.27 20.37 21.11
C TYR A 261 24.40 20.26 22.62
N ARG A 262 24.59 19.05 23.13
CA ARG A 262 24.81 18.73 24.54
C ARG A 262 26.19 18.09 24.67
N ASN A 263 27.03 18.72 25.47
CA ASN A 263 28.38 18.24 25.79
C ASN A 263 28.32 17.05 26.77
N GLU A 264 29.45 16.34 26.91
CA GLU A 264 29.62 15.26 27.89
C GLU A 264 29.41 15.73 29.34
N GLU A 265 29.77 16.99 29.62
CA GLU A 265 29.55 17.70 30.89
C GLU A 265 28.07 18.02 31.16
N GLY A 266 27.16 17.71 30.23
CA GLY A 266 25.73 17.98 30.32
C GLY A 266 25.29 19.39 29.92
N GLY A 267 26.21 20.32 29.69
CA GLY A 267 25.91 21.68 29.21
C GLY A 267 25.36 21.71 27.78
N PHE A 268 24.47 22.66 27.51
CA PHE A 268 23.81 22.85 26.21
C PHE A 268 24.40 24.04 25.43
N HIS A 269 24.45 23.94 24.11
CA HIS A 269 24.88 25.02 23.20
C HIS A 269 23.97 25.09 21.97
N LEU A 270 23.51 26.30 21.60
CA LEU A 270 22.65 26.52 20.43
C LEU A 270 23.50 26.76 19.17
N ASN A 271 23.68 25.70 18.36
CA ASN A 271 24.47 25.75 17.13
C ASN A 271 23.80 26.60 16.05
N LYS A 272 22.51 26.33 15.77
CA LYS A 272 21.73 26.95 14.69
C LYS A 272 20.33 27.28 15.16
N MET A 273 19.78 28.37 14.60
CA MET A 273 18.39 28.76 14.79
C MET A 273 17.88 29.39 13.49
N ASP A 274 16.75 28.91 12.99
CA ASP A 274 16.09 29.40 11.77
C ASP A 274 14.62 29.71 12.09
N ASN A 275 14.14 30.91 11.74
CA ASN A 275 12.74 31.29 11.92
C ASN A 275 11.89 30.78 10.74
N THR A 276 11.01 29.82 11.00
CA THR A 276 10.08 29.27 9.99
C THR A 276 8.77 30.04 10.03
N ASN A 277 8.76 31.21 9.42
CA ASN A 277 7.53 31.95 9.17
C ASN A 277 6.88 31.40 7.90
N GLU A 278 5.82 30.60 8.05
CA GLU A 278 4.89 30.30 6.95
C GLU A 278 4.13 31.60 6.65
N GLY A 279 4.47 32.23 5.52
CA GLY A 279 3.95 33.53 5.08
C GLY A 279 2.74 33.43 4.15
#